data_AF-A0A918UB38-F1
#
_entry.id   AF-A0A918UB38-F1
#
_cell.length_a   1.000
_cell.length_b   1.000
_cell.length_c   1.000
_cell.angle_alpha   90.00
_cell.angle_beta   90.00
_cell.angle_gamma   90.00
#
_symmetry.space_group_name_H-M   'P 1'
#
loop_
_entity.id
_entity.type
_entity.pdbx_description
1 polymer ?
#
loop_
_entity_poly.entity_id
_entity_poly.type
_entity_poly.pdbx_seq_one_letter_code
_entity_poly.pdbx_strand_id
1 'polypeptide(L)'
;MRPDSLTASLSVAAMWLALSCQTAAAAPALAAPQASAPVAQALPAAPATAGDIDMSQSRLWTIDADQVSVEDVLGSWTRQAGWTLKWDVPYSLSIHATASVPGTLPEAVAKLLDGVHSTDDPIAAQFYKGNKVLRVFVE
;
A
#
# COMPACT_ATOMS: atom_id res chain seq x y z
N MET A 1 -52.61 -65.38 36.40
CA MET A 1 -51.30 -64.82 36.80
C MET A 1 -51.25 -63.35 36.39
N ARG A 2 -51.54 -62.47 37.33
CA ARG A 2 -51.17 -61.04 37.40
C ARG A 2 -50.29 -60.92 38.68
N PRO A 3 -49.38 -59.93 38.84
CA PRO A 3 -49.77 -58.52 38.90
C PRO A 3 -48.73 -57.56 38.23
N ASP A 4 -49.13 -56.35 37.78
CA ASP A 4 -48.78 -55.02 38.34
C ASP A 4 -47.30 -54.61 38.10
N SER A 5 -46.91 -53.48 37.52
CA SER A 5 -47.45 -52.10 37.40
C SER A 5 -46.75 -51.45 36.17
N LEU A 6 -47.27 -50.55 35.33
CA LEU A 6 -47.83 -49.20 35.51
C LEU A 6 -47.01 -48.23 36.37
N THR A 7 -46.29 -47.28 35.72
CA THR A 7 -46.02 -45.88 36.13
C THR A 7 -44.90 -45.33 35.22
N ALA A 8 -45.17 -44.52 34.19
CA ALA A 8 -45.43 -43.07 34.24
C ALA A 8 -44.34 -42.26 34.97
N SER A 9 -43.46 -41.56 34.23
CA SER A 9 -42.93 -40.25 34.65
C SER A 9 -42.24 -39.48 33.52
N LEU A 10 -42.99 -38.47 33.04
CA LEU A 10 -42.66 -37.09 32.66
C LEU A 10 -41.76 -36.70 31.46
N SER A 11 -42.26 -35.63 30.81
CA SER A 11 -41.86 -34.87 29.62
C SER A 11 -40.60 -33.98 29.73
N VAL A 12 -40.19 -33.49 28.54
CA VAL A 12 -39.33 -32.33 28.18
C VAL A 12 -37.84 -32.64 27.95
N ALA A 13 -37.47 -32.86 26.68
CA ALA A 13 -36.45 -32.07 25.96
C ALA A 13 -36.20 -32.63 24.54
N ALA A 14 -36.55 -31.81 23.55
CA ALA A 14 -36.35 -31.95 22.11
C ALA A 14 -34.85 -32.03 21.71
N MET A 15 -34.43 -32.57 20.56
CA MET A 15 -35.04 -33.42 19.54
C MET A 15 -33.87 -33.89 18.63
N TRP A 16 -33.47 -35.15 18.79
CA TRP A 16 -32.96 -36.12 17.79
C TRP A 16 -31.63 -35.85 17.05
N LEU A 17 -30.56 -36.50 17.55
CA LEU A 17 -29.33 -36.84 16.81
C LEU A 17 -29.58 -38.15 16.02
N ALA A 18 -29.41 -38.10 14.69
CA ALA A 18 -29.45 -39.30 13.85
C ALA A 18 -28.10 -40.04 13.86
N LEU A 19 -28.17 -41.32 14.15
CA LEU A 19 -27.10 -42.32 14.11
C LEU A 19 -26.81 -42.70 12.64
N SER A 20 -25.55 -42.68 12.21
CA SER A 20 -25.12 -43.32 10.96
C SER A 20 -23.78 -44.03 11.16
N CYS A 21 -23.86 -45.36 11.19
CA CYS A 21 -22.74 -46.29 11.18
C CYS A 21 -22.48 -46.70 9.74
N GLN A 22 -21.28 -46.44 9.19
CA GLN A 22 -20.73 -47.38 8.22
C GLN A 22 -19.20 -47.30 8.11
N THR A 23 -18.61 -48.48 8.24
CA THR A 23 -17.19 -48.77 8.40
C THR A 23 -16.49 -49.02 7.06
N ALA A 24 -15.38 -48.29 6.86
CA ALA A 24 -14.12 -48.53 6.15
C ALA A 24 -14.04 -49.40 4.87
N ALA A 25 -13.39 -48.83 3.84
CA ALA A 25 -12.50 -49.55 2.93
C ALA A 25 -11.34 -48.65 2.44
N ALA A 26 -10.16 -49.24 2.35
CA ALA A 26 -8.82 -48.67 2.28
C ALA A 26 -8.49 -47.78 1.06
N ALA A 27 -7.65 -46.76 1.29
CA ALA A 27 -6.88 -46.05 0.28
C ALA A 27 -5.38 -46.08 0.64
N PRO A 28 -4.45 -46.35 -0.30
CA PRO A 28 -3.03 -46.11 -0.08
C PRO A 28 -2.77 -44.60 -0.28
N ALA A 29 -2.79 -43.85 0.82
CA ALA A 29 -2.43 -42.44 0.81
C ALA A 29 -0.91 -42.30 0.63
N LEU A 30 -0.56 -41.91 -0.59
CA LEU A 30 0.73 -41.43 -1.02
C LEU A 30 1.11 -40.16 -0.25
N ALA A 31 2.41 -40.08 0.09
CA ALA A 31 3.18 -38.88 0.45
C ALA A 31 2.97 -38.25 1.84
N ALA A 32 4.05 -38.28 2.62
CA ALA A 32 4.24 -37.54 3.85
C ALA A 32 4.12 -36.02 3.64
N PRO A 33 3.43 -35.28 4.53
CA PRO A 33 3.44 -33.83 4.50
C PRO A 33 4.85 -33.34 4.88
N GLN A 34 5.56 -32.78 3.90
CA GLN A 34 6.81 -32.09 4.11
C GLN A 34 6.58 -30.91 5.05
N ALA A 35 7.27 -30.93 6.19
CA ALA A 35 7.31 -29.82 7.14
C ALA A 35 7.84 -28.56 6.43
N SER A 36 6.92 -27.66 6.07
CA SER A 36 7.29 -26.32 5.62
C SER A 36 7.68 -25.52 6.86
N ALA A 37 8.99 -25.43 7.09
CA ALA A 37 9.54 -24.42 7.99
C ALA A 37 9.11 -23.03 7.47
N PRO A 38 8.66 -22.11 8.34
CA PRO A 38 8.40 -20.75 7.91
C PRO A 38 9.75 -20.14 7.50
N VAL A 39 9.95 -19.95 6.21
CA VAL A 39 10.91 -18.97 5.71
C VAL A 39 10.49 -17.65 6.33
N ALA A 40 11.26 -17.18 7.31
CA ALA A 40 11.17 -15.84 7.83
C ALA A 40 11.32 -14.91 6.63
N GLN A 41 10.19 -14.42 6.13
CA GLN A 41 10.14 -13.37 5.14
C GLN A 41 10.83 -12.19 5.80
N ALA A 42 12.08 -11.94 5.42
CA ALA A 42 12.77 -10.72 5.77
C ALA A 42 11.89 -9.59 5.21
N LEU A 43 11.13 -8.94 6.09
CA LEU A 43 10.42 -7.72 5.76
C LEU A 43 11.46 -6.76 5.16
N PRO A 44 11.16 -6.13 4.00
CA PRO A 44 11.95 -5.00 3.55
C PRO A 44 12.00 -3.99 4.69
N ALA A 45 13.23 -3.59 5.06
CA ALA A 45 13.48 -2.60 6.09
C ALA A 45 12.52 -1.41 5.88
N ALA A 46 11.77 -1.06 6.92
CA ALA A 46 10.97 0.15 6.95
C ALA A 46 11.85 1.32 6.47
N PRO A 47 11.38 2.15 5.52
CA PRO A 47 12.18 3.26 5.03
C PRO A 47 12.55 4.11 6.24
N ALA A 48 13.85 4.38 6.34
CA ALA A 48 14.45 5.22 7.35
C ALA A 48 13.55 6.44 7.62
N THR A 49 13.36 6.76 8.90
CA THR A 49 12.78 8.02 9.38
C THR A 49 13.13 9.12 8.38
N ALA A 50 12.14 9.51 7.58
CA ALA A 50 12.24 10.65 6.68
C ALA A 50 12.33 11.85 7.61
N GLY A 51 13.55 12.13 8.09
CA GLY A 51 13.83 13.28 8.91
C GLY A 51 13.35 14.49 8.14
N ASP A 52 12.61 15.37 8.80
CA ASP A 52 12.07 16.57 8.20
C ASP A 52 13.16 17.31 7.42
N ILE A 53 13.13 17.19 6.10
CA ILE A 53 14.18 17.77 5.27
C ILE A 53 13.82 19.23 5.13
N ASP A 54 14.66 20.07 5.73
CA ASP A 54 14.55 21.50 5.59
C ASP A 54 14.71 21.87 4.11
N MET A 55 13.79 22.69 3.61
CA MET A 55 13.78 23.09 2.20
C MET A 55 15.03 23.84 1.78
N SER A 56 15.84 24.31 2.72
CA SER A 56 17.10 25.01 2.46
C SER A 56 18.27 24.05 2.29
N GLN A 57 18.07 22.73 2.48
CA GLN A 57 19.11 21.74 2.25
C GLN A 57 19.21 21.39 0.77
N SER A 58 20.31 21.80 0.15
CA SER A 58 20.67 21.42 -1.20
C SER A 58 21.09 19.95 -1.26
N ARG A 59 20.53 19.21 -2.21
CA ARG A 59 20.80 17.79 -2.41
C ARG A 59 20.57 17.40 -3.87
N LEU A 60 21.00 16.20 -4.22
CA LEU A 60 20.85 15.68 -5.57
C LEU A 60 19.51 14.96 -5.69
N TRP A 61 18.59 15.55 -6.44
CA TRP A 61 17.29 14.97 -6.70
C TRP A 61 17.31 14.22 -8.03
N THR A 62 17.15 12.91 -7.98
CA THR A 62 17.17 12.08 -9.19
C THR A 62 15.75 11.87 -9.70
N ILE A 63 15.59 12.01 -11.01
CA ILE A 63 14.41 11.62 -11.77
C ILE A 63 14.77 10.30 -12.44
N ASP A 64 14.07 9.24 -12.06
CA ASP A 64 14.29 7.90 -12.58
C ASP A 64 13.46 7.64 -13.83
N ALA A 65 13.98 6.81 -14.74
CA ALA A 65 13.27 6.42 -15.97
C ALA A 65 12.03 5.55 -15.69
N ASP A 66 11.96 4.94 -14.51
CA ASP A 66 10.82 4.12 -14.05
C ASP A 66 9.61 4.99 -13.67
N GLN A 67 9.84 6.27 -13.35
CA GLN A 67 8.75 7.16 -12.96
C GLN A 67 7.99 7.63 -14.19
N VAL A 68 6.78 7.10 -14.33
CA VAL A 68 5.95 7.28 -15.52
C VAL A 68 5.39 8.70 -15.64
N SER A 69 5.22 9.41 -14.51
CA SER A 69 4.55 10.71 -14.45
C SER A 69 5.25 11.71 -13.54
N VAL A 70 5.09 13.00 -13.85
CA VAL A 70 5.57 14.12 -13.01
C VAL A 70 5.01 14.03 -11.58
N GLU A 71 3.75 13.61 -11.43
CA GLU A 71 3.13 13.39 -10.12
C GLU A 71 3.90 12.36 -9.29
N ASP A 72 4.33 11.25 -9.91
CA ASP A 72 5.08 10.19 -9.23
C ASP A 72 6.44 10.72 -8.74
N VAL A 73 7.15 11.44 -9.61
CA VAL A 73 8.43 12.09 -9.31
C VAL A 73 8.31 13.06 -8.14
N LEU A 74 7.36 13.99 -8.20
CA LEU A 74 7.11 14.95 -7.12
C LEU A 74 6.61 14.24 -5.86
N GLY A 75 5.82 13.19 -6.00
CA GLY A 75 5.30 12.39 -4.91
C GLY A 75 6.42 11.73 -4.12
N SER A 76 7.39 11.15 -4.84
CA SER A 76 8.60 10.58 -4.26
C SER A 76 9.44 11.65 -3.56
N TRP A 77 9.70 12.80 -4.20
CA TRP A 77 10.51 13.88 -3.62
C TRP A 77 9.89 14.52 -2.38
N THR A 78 8.58 14.80 -2.44
CA THR A 78 7.83 15.33 -1.29
C THR A 78 7.80 14.33 -0.15
N ARG A 79 7.51 13.05 -0.42
CA ARG A 79 7.54 11.99 0.59
C ARG A 79 8.92 11.83 1.23
N GLN A 80 10.00 11.90 0.44
CA GLN A 80 11.38 11.89 0.94
C GLN A 80 11.70 13.11 1.80
N ALA A 81 11.08 14.27 1.54
CA ALA A 81 11.27 15.48 2.31
C ALA A 81 10.37 15.59 3.56
N GLY A 82 9.39 14.69 3.72
CA GLY A 82 8.33 14.82 4.75
C GLY A 82 7.23 15.82 4.38
N TRP A 83 7.04 16.06 3.08
CA TRP A 83 6.03 16.96 2.51
C TRP A 83 4.87 16.16 1.90
N THR A 84 3.70 16.80 1.83
CA THR A 84 2.52 16.24 1.17
C THR A 84 2.37 16.87 -0.21
N LEU A 85 2.34 16.06 -1.26
CA LEU A 85 1.96 16.50 -2.60
C LEU A 85 0.44 16.59 -2.72
N LYS A 86 -0.04 17.72 -3.23
CA LYS A 86 -1.41 17.92 -3.70
C LYS A 86 -1.37 18.23 -5.20
N TRP A 87 -1.74 17.24 -6.00
CA TRP A 87 -1.90 17.39 -7.44
C TRP A 87 -3.29 17.94 -7.74
N ASP A 88 -3.36 19.10 -8.40
CA ASP A 88 -4.60 19.82 -8.75
C ASP A 88 -4.76 19.94 -10.28
N VAL A 89 -3.92 19.24 -11.06
CA VAL A 89 -3.95 19.26 -12.52
C VAL A 89 -4.90 18.15 -13.01
N PRO A 90 -5.83 18.44 -13.93
CA PRO A 90 -6.86 17.47 -14.34
C PRO A 90 -6.35 16.33 -15.21
N TYR A 91 -5.11 16.41 -15.68
CA TYR A 91 -4.43 15.40 -16.48
C TYR A 91 -3.12 14.97 -15.82
N SER A 92 -2.70 13.74 -16.10
CA SER A 92 -1.39 13.22 -15.70
C SER A 92 -0.36 13.55 -16.78
N LEU A 93 0.74 14.16 -16.38
CA LEU A 93 1.86 14.48 -17.26
C LEU A 93 2.85 13.32 -17.25
N SER A 94 2.91 12.58 -18.35
CA SER A 94 3.93 11.55 -18.53
C SER A 94 5.29 12.21 -18.76
N ILE A 95 6.30 11.73 -18.04
CA ILE A 95 7.68 12.21 -18.20
C ILE A 95 8.58 11.06 -18.63
N HIS A 96 9.36 11.28 -19.69
CA HIS A 96 10.38 10.35 -20.17
C HIS A 96 11.76 10.99 -20.06
N ALA A 97 12.08 11.50 -18.87
CA ALA A 97 13.34 12.18 -18.63
C ALA A 97 14.06 11.53 -17.45
N THR A 98 15.35 11.25 -17.62
CA THR A 98 16.24 10.89 -16.52
C THR A 98 17.20 12.04 -16.32
N ALA A 99 17.12 12.68 -15.16
CA ALA A 99 17.97 13.81 -14.83
C ALA A 99 18.27 13.84 -13.34
N SER A 100 19.48 14.28 -13.00
CA SER A 100 19.87 14.56 -11.63
C SER A 100 19.91 16.07 -11.46
N VAL A 101 19.01 16.58 -10.62
CA VAL A 101 18.84 18.00 -10.38
C VAL A 101 19.46 18.33 -9.01
N PRO A 102 20.66 18.95 -8.97
CA PRO A 102 21.22 19.42 -7.72
C PRO A 102 20.50 20.69 -7.28
N GLY A 103 20.17 20.79 -5.99
CA GLY A 103 19.59 21.99 -5.42
C GLY A 103 18.61 21.69 -4.30
N THR A 104 17.89 22.73 -3.90
CA THR A 104 16.81 22.59 -2.93
C THR A 104 15.58 21.93 -3.58
N LEU A 105 14.68 21.35 -2.77
CA LEU A 105 13.39 20.82 -3.25
C LEU A 105 12.64 21.82 -4.17
N PRO A 106 12.43 23.10 -3.79
CA PRO A 106 11.74 24.07 -4.64
C PRO A 106 12.48 24.39 -5.95
N GLU A 107 13.82 24.49 -5.93
CA GLU A 107 14.58 24.70 -7.17
C GLU A 107 14.49 23.50 -8.10
N ALA A 108 14.59 22.28 -7.56
CA ALA A 108 14.49 21.06 -8.35
C ALA A 108 13.10 20.91 -8.98
N VAL A 109 12.04 21.22 -8.23
CA VAL A 109 10.66 21.25 -8.74
C VAL A 109 10.49 22.32 -9.82
N ALA A 110 11.01 23.54 -9.61
CA ALA A 110 10.93 24.59 -10.61
C ALA A 110 11.64 24.20 -11.92
N LYS A 111 12.84 23.59 -11.83
CA LYS A 111 13.59 23.09 -12.99
C LYS A 111 12.88 21.96 -13.73
N LEU A 112 12.23 21.08 -12.99
CA LEU A 112 11.43 20.02 -13.57
C LEU A 112 10.20 20.57 -14.30
N LEU A 113 9.49 21.52 -13.68
CA LEU A 113 8.33 22.17 -14.28
C LEU A 113 8.70 22.98 -15.53
N ASP A 114 9.79 23.75 -15.47
CA ASP A 114 10.35 24.48 -16.62
C ASP A 114 10.70 23.54 -17.79
N GLY A 115 11.18 22.33 -17.49
CA GLY A 115 11.45 21.31 -18.50
C GLY A 115 10.20 20.74 -19.18
N VAL A 116 9.06 20.66 -18.48
CA VAL A 116 7.77 20.20 -19.05
C VAL A 116 6.93 21.35 -19.64
N HIS A 117 7.16 22.59 -19.21
CA HIS A 117 6.50 23.83 -19.69
C HIS A 117 6.65 24.10 -21.20
N SER A 118 7.48 23.34 -21.92
CA SER A 118 7.54 23.42 -23.39
C SER A 118 6.25 22.92 -24.09
N THR A 119 5.25 22.42 -23.35
CA THR A 119 3.99 21.89 -23.91
C THR A 119 2.79 22.73 -23.41
N ASP A 120 2.29 23.62 -24.27
CA ASP A 120 1.00 24.36 -24.32
C ASP A 120 0.35 24.95 -23.04
N ASP A 121 0.37 24.26 -21.89
CA ASP A 121 -0.27 24.66 -20.63
C ASP A 121 0.80 25.00 -19.56
N PRO A 122 0.87 26.26 -19.10
CA PRO A 122 1.78 26.64 -18.02
C PRO A 122 1.29 26.08 -16.66
N ILE A 123 2.23 25.54 -15.87
CA ILE A 123 1.91 24.77 -14.65
C ILE A 123 2.76 25.26 -13.48
N ALA A 124 2.13 25.74 -12.42
CA ALA A 124 2.83 26.30 -11.27
C ALA A 124 2.88 25.33 -10.09
N ALA A 125 3.94 25.46 -9.28
CA ALA A 125 4.06 24.82 -7.97
C ALA A 125 4.03 25.87 -6.85
N GLN A 126 3.18 25.65 -5.85
CA GLN A 126 3.09 26.48 -4.65
C GLN A 126 3.44 25.66 -3.40
N PHE A 127 4.39 26.15 -2.62
CA PHE A 127 4.84 25.53 -1.37
C PHE A 127 4.23 26.22 -0.15
N TYR A 128 3.44 25.47 0.61
CA TYR A 128 2.84 25.90 1.88
C TYR A 128 3.71 25.43 3.05
N LYS A 129 4.63 26.28 3.50
CA LYS A 129 5.56 25.96 4.61
C LYS A 129 4.88 25.69 5.95
N GLY A 130 3.73 26.31 6.22
CA GLY A 130 2.97 26.12 7.46
C GLY A 130 2.41 24.70 7.61
N ASN A 131 2.01 24.06 6.52
CA ASN A 131 1.40 22.73 6.50
C ASN A 131 2.23 21.67 5.76
N LYS A 132 3.43 22.04 5.29
CA LYS A 132 4.32 21.21 4.46
C LYS A 132 3.62 20.60 3.24
N VAL A 133 2.79 21.40 2.56
CA VAL A 133 2.07 20.98 1.35
C VAL A 133 2.69 21.60 0.12
N LEU A 134 2.99 20.79 -0.88
CA LEU A 134 3.30 21.22 -2.25
C LEU A 134 2.01 21.08 -3.08
N ARG A 135 1.46 22.19 -3.57
CA ARG A 135 0.34 22.16 -4.52
C ARG A 135 0.85 22.41 -5.93
N VAL A 136 0.45 21.58 -6.88
CA VAL A 136 0.72 21.78 -8.31
C VAL A 136 -0.61 22.05 -9.01
N PHE A 137 -0.69 23.10 -9.82
CA PHE A 137 -1.90 23.54 -10.50
C PHE A 137 -1.53 24.20 -11.84
N VAL A 138 -2.48 24.20 -12.79
CA VAL A 138 -2.37 24.99 -14.03
C VAL A 138 -2.68 26.45 -13.72
N GLU A 139 -1.89 27.37 -14.28
CA GLU A 139 -2.07 28.82 -14.06
C GLU A 139 -3.13 29.45 -14.99
#